data_AF-A0A7S3T7Z9-F1
#
_entry.id   AF-A0A7S3T7Z9-F1
#
_cell.length_a   1.000
_cell.length_b   1.000
_cell.length_c   1.000
_cell.angle_alpha   90.00
_cell.angle_beta   90.00
_cell.angle_gamma   90.00
#
_symmetry.space_group_name_H-M   'P 1'
#
loop_
_entity.id
_entity.type
_entity.pdbx_description
1 polymer ?
#
loop_
_entity_poly.entity_id
_entity_poly.type
_entity_poly.pdbx_seq_one_letter_code
_entity_poly.pdbx_strand_id
1 'polypeptide(L)'
;APRCTLALAGAIGTYEALRRKQGRGTGVKRAGVLRRRAMRKHSTSTGNYWPMDAEDAKTLKQVVIVHRHGTRFPTKPTGAGNLSWPQRAQFWESYKGHLTPVGAKALTDTGAVLRSRYVEDGNLFKNISQVDGRVLAVYTSNVQRTLQSAWSFLLGLVPD
;
A
#
# COMPACT_ATOMS: atom_id res chain seq x y z
N ALA A 1 -24.68 20.39 7.07
CA ALA A 1 -24.30 18.99 6.81
C ALA A 1 -22.78 18.88 6.77
N PRO A 2 -22.14 18.09 7.64
CA PRO A 2 -20.67 18.00 7.63
C PRO A 2 -20.22 17.12 6.48
N ARG A 3 -19.12 17.53 5.83
CA ARG A 3 -18.53 16.87 4.67
C ARG A 3 -17.83 15.59 5.10
N CYS A 4 -18.32 14.45 4.61
CA CYS A 4 -17.67 13.16 4.76
C CYS A 4 -16.48 13.09 3.80
N THR A 5 -15.26 13.00 4.32
CA THR A 5 -14.05 12.88 3.50
C THR A 5 -13.60 11.43 3.49
N LEU A 6 -13.83 10.74 2.36
CA LEU A 6 -13.33 9.39 2.13
C LEU A 6 -11.82 9.47 1.84
N ALA A 7 -10.97 8.97 2.74
CA ALA A 7 -9.54 8.87 2.50
C ALA A 7 -9.25 7.57 1.71
N LEU A 8 -9.09 7.69 0.39
CA LEU A 8 -8.60 6.62 -0.46
C LEU A 8 -7.06 6.66 -0.46
N ALA A 9 -6.41 5.73 0.24
CA ALA A 9 -4.95 5.61 0.20
C ALA A 9 -4.55 4.90 -1.11
N GLY A 10 -4.07 5.69 -2.09
CA GLY A 10 -3.51 5.17 -3.34
C GLY A 10 -2.14 4.53 -3.14
N ALA A 11 -1.94 3.36 -3.73
CA ALA A 11 -0.72 2.58 -3.69
C ALA A 11 0.52 3.38 -4.14
N ILE A 12 1.62 3.26 -3.38
CA ILE A 12 2.94 3.73 -3.78
C ILE A 12 3.46 2.77 -4.86
N GLY A 13 3.24 3.14 -6.12
CA GLY A 13 3.90 2.55 -7.27
C GLY A 13 5.14 3.35 -7.62
N THR A 14 6.33 2.80 -7.35
CA THR A 14 7.56 3.24 -8.00
C THR A 14 7.60 2.70 -9.44
N TYR A 15 8.42 3.34 -10.27
CA TYR A 15 8.67 3.14 -11.70
C TYR A 15 7.80 3.98 -12.65
N GLU A 16 8.30 5.16 -13.02
CA GLU A 16 7.97 5.76 -14.31
C GLU A 16 9.26 5.95 -15.13
N ALA A 17 9.42 5.07 -16.10
CA ALA A 17 10.38 5.17 -17.18
C ALA A 17 9.97 6.30 -18.11
N LEU A 18 10.94 7.18 -18.40
CA LEU A 18 10.84 8.23 -19.40
C LEU A 18 10.49 7.65 -20.78
N ARG A 19 9.28 7.94 -21.27
CA ARG A 19 8.99 7.86 -22.72
C ARG A 19 8.06 9.00 -23.13
N ARG A 20 8.66 10.13 -23.52
CA ARG A 20 7.97 11.24 -24.19
C ARG A 20 7.48 10.79 -25.58
N LYS A 21 6.19 10.98 -25.87
CA LYS A 21 5.65 11.11 -27.23
C LYS A 21 4.88 12.44 -27.30
N GLN A 22 5.37 13.37 -28.12
CA GLN A 22 4.59 14.45 -28.74
C GLN A 22 3.60 13.77 -29.74
N GLY A 23 2.39 14.23 -30.06
CA GLY A 23 1.55 15.36 -29.70
C GLY A 23 0.32 15.37 -30.65
N ARG A 24 -0.62 16.28 -30.38
CA ARG A 24 -1.77 16.76 -31.19
C ARG A 24 -3.09 15.95 -31.19
N GLY A 25 -4.13 16.62 -30.70
CA GLY A 25 -5.54 16.29 -30.87
C GLY A 25 -6.42 17.35 -30.21
N THR A 26 -6.97 18.26 -31.00
CA THR A 26 -7.93 19.31 -30.62
C THR A 26 -9.27 18.71 -30.21
N GLY A 27 -9.85 19.17 -29.11
CA GLY A 27 -11.16 18.69 -28.65
C GLY A 27 -11.71 19.48 -27.48
N VAL A 28 -12.68 20.34 -27.77
CA VAL A 28 -13.51 21.08 -26.82
C VAL A 28 -14.07 20.15 -25.74
N LYS A 29 -13.85 20.47 -24.45
CA LYS A 29 -14.50 19.75 -23.34
C LYS A 29 -15.03 20.72 -22.28
N ARG A 30 -16.33 20.54 -22.02
CA ARG A 30 -17.20 21.20 -21.05
C ARG A 30 -16.49 21.45 -19.70
N ALA A 31 -16.69 22.65 -19.15
CA ALA A 31 -16.27 23.04 -17.81
C ALA A 31 -17.10 22.30 -16.75
N GLY A 32 -16.80 21.02 -16.53
CA GLY A 32 -17.14 20.34 -15.29
C GLY A 32 -16.09 20.74 -14.26
N VAL A 33 -16.49 21.51 -13.24
CA VAL A 33 -15.65 21.82 -12.08
C VAL A 33 -15.47 20.54 -11.26
N LEU A 34 -14.65 19.60 -11.76
CA LEU A 34 -14.03 18.61 -10.91
C LEU A 34 -13.01 19.38 -10.08
N ARG A 35 -13.38 19.69 -8.83
CA ARG A 35 -12.41 20.04 -7.79
C ARG A 35 -11.50 18.82 -7.61
N ARG A 36 -10.49 18.70 -8.46
CA ARG A 36 -9.34 17.82 -8.22
C ARG A 36 -8.69 18.40 -6.97
N ARG A 37 -8.98 17.82 -5.82
CA ARG A 37 -8.18 18.06 -4.61
C ARG A 37 -6.78 17.62 -5.01
N ALA A 38 -5.90 18.58 -5.29
CA ALA A 38 -4.53 18.28 -5.68
C ALA A 38 -3.99 17.33 -4.61
N MET A 39 -3.56 16.12 -5.01
CA MET A 39 -2.80 15.26 -4.12
C MET A 39 -1.58 16.08 -3.71
N ARG A 40 -1.60 16.63 -2.49
CA ARG A 40 -0.39 17.19 -1.88
C ARG A 40 0.58 16.01 -1.81
N LYS A 41 1.65 16.08 -2.58
CA LYS A 41 2.77 15.13 -2.48
C LYS A 41 3.40 15.37 -1.11
N HIS A 42 2.92 14.67 -0.09
CA HIS A 42 3.45 14.75 1.27
C HIS A 42 4.69 13.87 1.42
N SER A 43 5.70 14.13 0.58
CA SER A 43 7.06 13.65 0.82
C SER A 43 7.85 14.85 1.30
N THR A 44 8.09 14.92 2.61
CA THR A 44 9.06 15.86 3.17
C THR A 44 10.47 15.31 2.91
N SER A 45 11.42 16.22 2.69
CA SER A 45 12.82 15.94 2.35
C SER A 45 13.62 15.23 3.46
N THR A 46 13.02 15.01 4.64
CA THR A 46 13.66 14.42 5.82
C THR A 46 13.44 12.92 5.95
N GLY A 47 12.58 12.31 5.12
CA GLY A 47 12.24 10.89 5.23
C GLY A 47 11.35 10.61 6.45
N ASN A 48 10.38 9.72 6.25
CA ASN A 48 9.64 9.01 7.29
C ASN A 48 8.56 9.75 8.10
N TYR A 49 7.94 10.82 7.62
CA TYR A 49 6.68 11.24 8.24
C TYR A 49 5.65 11.66 7.20
N TRP A 50 4.56 10.91 7.14
CA TRP A 50 3.36 11.29 6.39
C TRP A 50 2.30 11.75 7.41
N PRO A 51 2.45 12.96 8.01
CA PRO A 51 1.59 13.40 9.10
C PRO A 51 0.15 13.62 8.63
N MET A 52 -0.80 13.36 9.51
CA MET A 52 -2.20 13.74 9.30
C MET A 52 -2.43 15.21 9.69
N ASP A 53 -3.21 15.92 8.90
CA ASP A 53 -3.65 17.28 9.27
C ASP A 53 -4.56 17.22 10.50
N ALA A 54 -4.45 18.18 11.41
CA ALA A 54 -5.19 18.17 12.68
C ALA A 54 -6.72 18.18 12.49
N GLU A 55 -7.23 18.80 11.42
CA GLU A 55 -8.68 18.80 11.13
C GLU A 55 -9.14 17.47 10.54
N ASP A 56 -8.30 16.83 9.71
CA ASP A 56 -8.57 15.50 9.20
C ASP A 56 -8.53 14.46 10.33
N ALA A 57 -7.59 14.59 11.28
CA ALA A 57 -7.46 13.70 12.44
C ALA A 57 -8.70 13.73 13.36
N LYS A 58 -9.31 14.91 13.57
CA LYS A 58 -10.55 15.04 14.35
C LYS A 58 -11.75 14.35 13.71
N THR A 59 -11.73 14.21 12.38
CA THR A 59 -12.89 13.77 11.59
C THR A 59 -12.74 12.38 11.00
N LEU A 60 -11.58 11.73 11.16
CA LEU A 60 -11.34 10.36 10.68
C LEU A 60 -12.30 9.37 11.35
N LYS A 61 -12.97 8.55 10.54
CA LYS A 61 -13.92 7.51 10.99
C LYS A 61 -13.60 6.12 10.49
N GLN A 62 -13.05 6.01 9.28
CA GLN A 62 -12.79 4.73 8.63
C GLN A 62 -11.65 4.90 7.62
N VAL A 63 -10.84 3.85 7.46
CA VAL A 63 -9.81 3.76 6.45
C VAL A 63 -10.01 2.47 5.67
N VAL A 64 -9.96 2.56 4.34
CA VAL A 64 -9.94 1.40 3.45
C VAL A 64 -8.59 1.39 2.73
N ILE A 65 -7.82 0.33 2.96
CA ILE A 65 -6.48 0.17 2.40
C ILE A 65 -6.52 -0.95 1.37
N VAL A 66 -6.20 -0.61 0.12
CA VAL A 66 -6.03 -1.59 -0.95
C VAL A 66 -4.57 -1.57 -1.36
N HIS A 67 -3.86 -2.64 -1.03
CA HIS A 67 -2.45 -2.78 -1.39
C HIS A 67 -2.22 -4.06 -2.19
N ARG A 68 -1.19 -4.03 -3.03
CA ARG A 68 -0.70 -5.24 -3.70
C ARG A 68 0.05 -6.10 -2.69
N HIS A 69 0.19 -7.39 -3.00
CA HIS A 69 1.19 -8.23 -2.33
C HIS A 69 2.59 -7.60 -2.40
N GLY A 70 3.44 -7.94 -1.43
CA GLY A 70 4.83 -7.48 -1.40
C GLY A 70 5.69 -8.14 -2.48
N THR A 71 6.99 -7.81 -2.47
CA THR A 71 7.97 -8.40 -3.39
C THR A 71 7.98 -9.92 -3.27
N ARG A 72 7.95 -10.59 -4.42
CA ARG A 72 7.81 -12.05 -4.52
C ARG A 72 8.82 -12.63 -5.50
N PHE A 73 9.05 -13.93 -5.40
CA PHE A 73 9.75 -14.65 -6.46
C PHE A 73 8.95 -14.62 -7.77
N PRO A 74 9.63 -14.77 -8.93
CA PRO A 74 8.95 -14.96 -10.21
C PRO A 74 7.98 -16.15 -10.17
N THR A 75 6.89 -16.08 -10.94
CA THR A 75 5.90 -17.17 -11.02
C THR A 75 6.29 -18.27 -11.99
N LYS A 76 7.28 -18.01 -12.84
CA LYS A 76 7.85 -18.96 -13.79
C LYS A 76 9.37 -18.91 -13.65
N PRO A 77 10.10 -20.00 -13.88
CA PRO A 77 11.56 -19.98 -13.93
C PRO A 77 12.03 -18.90 -14.91
N THR A 78 13.00 -18.08 -14.49
CA THR A 78 13.56 -17.00 -15.30
C THR A 78 15.07 -17.10 -15.37
N GLY A 79 15.68 -16.51 -16.40
CA GLY A 79 17.13 -16.41 -16.46
C GLY A 79 17.81 -17.74 -16.74
N ALA A 80 17.32 -18.49 -17.73
CA ALA A 80 18.03 -19.67 -18.24
C ALA A 80 19.48 -19.29 -18.59
N GLY A 81 20.46 -20.00 -18.01
CA GLY A 81 21.89 -19.70 -18.19
C GLY A 81 22.44 -18.54 -17.36
N ASN A 82 21.61 -17.87 -16.54
CA ASN A 82 22.06 -16.82 -15.63
C ASN A 82 22.19 -17.37 -14.20
N LEU A 83 23.43 -17.45 -13.70
CA LEU A 83 23.78 -17.92 -12.36
C LEU A 83 23.19 -17.08 -11.21
N SER A 84 22.70 -15.86 -11.48
CA SER A 84 22.01 -15.05 -10.48
C SER A 84 20.64 -15.62 -10.07
N TRP A 85 20.08 -16.56 -10.84
CA TRP A 85 18.82 -17.21 -10.52
C TRP A 85 19.02 -18.65 -10.03
N PRO A 86 18.17 -19.16 -9.11
CA PRO A 86 18.21 -20.56 -8.72
C PRO A 86 18.04 -21.49 -9.92
N GLN A 87 19.01 -22.37 -10.16
CA GLN A 87 18.97 -23.30 -11.30
C GLN A 87 18.25 -24.62 -10.98
N ARG A 88 18.12 -24.97 -9.70
CA ARG A 88 17.51 -26.24 -9.29
C ARG A 88 15.98 -26.18 -9.45
N ALA A 89 15.40 -27.17 -10.12
CA ALA A 89 13.95 -27.29 -10.31
C ALA A 89 13.18 -27.30 -8.98
N GLN A 90 13.71 -27.98 -7.96
CA GLN A 90 13.14 -28.05 -6.61
C GLN A 90 12.84 -26.68 -5.98
N PHE A 91 13.68 -25.67 -6.25
CA PHE A 91 13.42 -24.32 -5.75
C PHE A 91 12.13 -23.75 -6.36
N TRP A 92 11.93 -23.94 -7.66
CA TRP A 92 10.78 -23.41 -8.38
C TRP A 92 9.51 -24.19 -8.12
N GLU A 93 9.61 -25.48 -7.77
CA GLU A 93 8.46 -26.27 -7.31
C GLU A 93 7.93 -25.74 -5.98
N SER A 94 8.81 -25.44 -5.03
CA SER A 94 8.44 -25.06 -3.67
C SER A 94 8.21 -23.56 -3.46
N TYR A 95 8.91 -22.68 -4.17
CA TYR A 95 8.96 -21.24 -3.83
C TYR A 95 8.53 -20.29 -4.95
N LYS A 96 8.16 -20.78 -6.14
CA LYS A 96 7.72 -19.89 -7.23
C LYS A 96 6.53 -19.02 -6.79
N GLY A 97 6.62 -17.72 -7.06
CA GLY A 97 5.56 -16.79 -6.73
C GLY A 97 5.31 -16.55 -5.23
N HIS A 98 6.09 -17.16 -4.32
CA HIS A 98 6.02 -16.90 -2.89
C HIS A 98 6.52 -15.51 -2.55
N LEU A 99 5.98 -14.93 -1.47
CA LEU A 99 6.48 -13.69 -0.90
C LEU A 99 7.94 -13.88 -0.46
N THR A 100 8.80 -12.91 -0.75
CA THR A 100 10.19 -12.94 -0.26
C THR A 100 10.28 -12.33 1.14
N PRO A 101 11.29 -12.69 1.94
CA PRO A 101 11.52 -12.04 3.25
C PRO A 101 11.66 -10.52 3.15
N VAL A 102 12.31 -10.03 2.08
CA VAL A 102 12.43 -8.59 1.80
C VAL A 102 11.04 -7.97 1.51
N GLY A 103 10.19 -8.67 0.76
CA GLY A 103 8.83 -8.23 0.49
C GLY A 103 7.94 -8.21 1.74
N ALA A 104 8.12 -9.18 2.63
CA ALA A 104 7.45 -9.22 3.93
C ALA A 104 7.87 -8.01 4.78
N LYS A 105 9.19 -7.78 4.96
CA LYS A 105 9.70 -6.65 5.73
C LYS A 105 9.19 -5.31 5.19
N ALA A 106 9.22 -5.12 3.86
CA ALA A 106 8.73 -3.89 3.26
C ALA A 106 7.24 -3.61 3.56
N LEU A 107 6.41 -4.65 3.65
CA LEU A 107 5.00 -4.48 4.04
C LEU A 107 4.83 -4.22 5.53
N THR A 108 5.66 -4.81 6.38
CA THR A 108 5.70 -4.48 7.81
C THR A 108 6.09 -3.02 8.02
N ASP A 109 7.15 -2.56 7.35
CA ASP A 109 7.57 -1.15 7.40
C ASP A 109 6.45 -0.22 6.90
N THR A 110 5.75 -0.62 5.82
CA THR A 110 4.58 0.11 5.31
C THR A 110 3.45 0.16 6.34
N GLY A 111 3.16 -0.96 7.01
CA GLY A 111 2.17 -1.04 8.08
C GLY A 111 2.50 -0.07 9.22
N ALA A 112 3.77 -0.02 9.65
CA ALA A 112 4.23 0.88 10.71
C ALA A 112 4.08 2.36 10.32
N VAL A 113 4.40 2.73 9.09
CA VAL A 113 4.17 4.10 8.59
C VAL A 113 2.69 4.46 8.61
N LEU A 114 1.81 3.52 8.23
CA LEU A 114 0.37 3.75 8.24
C LEU A 114 -0.23 3.75 9.65
N ARG A 115 0.37 3.01 10.59
CA ARG A 115 0.04 3.09 12.01
C ARG A 115 0.28 4.49 12.55
N SER A 116 1.49 5.01 12.34
CA SER A 116 1.85 6.36 12.79
C SER A 116 0.86 7.40 12.25
N ARG A 117 0.51 7.31 10.97
CA ARG A 117 -0.46 8.23 10.38
C ARG A 117 -1.90 8.08 10.89
N TYR A 118 -2.44 6.87 10.87
CA TYR A 118 -3.89 6.68 11.07
C TYR A 118 -4.24 6.41 12.53
N VAL A 119 -3.41 5.65 13.23
CA VAL A 119 -3.66 5.27 14.62
C VAL A 119 -3.16 6.34 15.58
N GLU A 120 -1.90 6.73 15.45
CA GLU A 120 -1.24 7.65 16.40
C GLU A 120 -1.66 9.10 16.12
N ASP A 121 -1.39 9.63 14.93
CA ASP A 121 -1.79 11.00 14.56
C ASP A 121 -3.32 11.09 14.34
N GLY A 122 -3.87 10.11 13.60
CA GLY A 122 -5.25 10.12 13.13
C GLY A 122 -6.31 9.64 14.13
N ASN A 123 -5.89 9.16 15.30
CA ASN A 123 -6.80 8.71 16.37
C ASN A 123 -7.82 7.63 15.90
N LEU A 124 -7.49 6.82 14.89
CA LEU A 124 -8.42 5.86 14.27
C LEU A 124 -9.03 4.87 15.28
N PHE A 125 -8.25 4.45 16.28
CA PHE A 125 -8.69 3.53 17.33
C PHE A 125 -8.99 4.21 18.67
N LYS A 126 -9.25 5.52 18.66
CA LYS A 126 -9.61 6.25 19.88
C LYS A 126 -10.87 5.67 20.52
N ASN A 127 -10.81 5.44 21.83
CA ASN A 127 -11.87 4.84 22.65
C ASN A 127 -12.21 3.37 22.31
N ILE A 128 -11.31 2.67 21.60
CA ILE A 128 -11.43 1.24 21.34
C ILE A 128 -10.48 0.52 22.30
N SER A 129 -11.03 -0.34 23.17
CA SER A 129 -10.24 -1.08 24.16
C SER A 129 -9.46 -2.26 23.56
N GLN A 130 -10.00 -2.88 22.49
CA GLN A 130 -9.40 -4.01 21.81
C GLN A 130 -9.69 -3.97 20.31
N VAL A 131 -8.68 -4.27 19.48
CA VAL A 131 -8.85 -4.39 18.03
C VAL A 131 -9.37 -5.79 17.74
N ASP A 132 -10.67 -5.91 17.49
CA ASP A 132 -11.34 -7.16 17.13
C ASP A 132 -11.77 -7.18 15.65
N GLY A 133 -12.45 -8.26 15.24
CA GLY A 133 -12.99 -8.41 13.89
C GLY A 133 -14.12 -7.44 13.51
N ARG A 134 -14.63 -6.63 14.45
CA ARG A 134 -15.59 -5.55 14.16
C ARG A 134 -14.87 -4.25 13.82
N VAL A 135 -13.71 -4.03 14.42
CA VAL A 135 -12.88 -2.84 14.23
C VAL A 135 -12.01 -2.97 12.98
N LEU A 136 -11.47 -4.17 12.73
CA LEU A 136 -10.57 -4.43 11.62
C LEU A 136 -10.98 -5.69 10.86
N ALA A 137 -11.18 -5.54 9.56
CA ALA A 137 -11.44 -6.65 8.65
C ALA A 137 -10.41 -6.66 7.52
N VAL A 138 -9.88 -7.85 7.21
CA VAL A 138 -8.88 -8.04 6.16
C VAL A 138 -9.35 -9.10 5.18
N TYR A 139 -9.30 -8.74 3.89
CA TYR A 139 -9.70 -9.62 2.80
C TYR A 139 -8.52 -9.85 1.88
N THR A 140 -8.26 -11.11 1.54
CA THR A 140 -7.19 -11.50 0.63
C THR A 140 -7.66 -12.61 -0.30
N SER A 141 -6.97 -12.77 -1.43
CA SER A 141 -7.11 -14.00 -2.22
C SER A 141 -6.37 -15.15 -1.54
N ASN A 142 -6.85 -16.37 -1.77
CA ASN A 142 -6.29 -17.59 -1.18
C ASN A 142 -5.01 -18.06 -1.89
N VAL A 143 -3.95 -17.25 -1.81
CA VAL A 143 -2.61 -17.59 -2.32
C VAL A 143 -1.56 -17.16 -1.29
N GLN A 144 -0.50 -17.95 -1.14
CA GLN A 144 0.56 -17.75 -0.14
C GLN A 144 1.05 -16.30 -0.05
N ARG A 145 1.37 -15.68 -1.19
CA ARG A 145 1.92 -14.32 -1.22
C ARG A 145 0.96 -13.26 -0.69
N THR A 146 -0.35 -13.43 -0.88
CA THR A 146 -1.36 -12.45 -0.45
C THR A 146 -1.71 -12.63 1.02
N LEU A 147 -1.81 -13.89 1.49
CA LEU A 147 -1.98 -14.20 2.90
C LEU A 147 -0.81 -13.68 3.74
N GLN A 148 0.42 -14.02 3.37
CA GLN A 148 1.60 -13.55 4.10
C GLN A 148 1.78 -12.04 3.99
N SER A 149 1.42 -11.43 2.86
CA SER A 149 1.47 -9.97 2.74
C SER A 149 0.53 -9.29 3.74
N ALA A 150 -0.69 -9.83 3.91
CA ALA A 150 -1.62 -9.30 4.90
C ALA A 150 -1.09 -9.45 6.32
N TRP A 151 -0.56 -10.62 6.69
CA TRP A 151 0.06 -10.81 8.00
C TRP A 151 1.23 -9.86 8.24
N SER A 152 2.17 -9.76 7.29
CA SER A 152 3.31 -8.85 7.40
C SER A 152 2.89 -7.40 7.54
N PHE A 153 1.86 -6.98 6.80
CA PHE A 153 1.30 -5.65 6.90
C PHE A 153 0.63 -5.39 8.26
N LEU A 154 -0.15 -6.35 8.76
CA LEU A 154 -0.81 -6.27 10.06
C LEU A 154 0.19 -6.19 11.22
N LEU A 155 1.29 -6.95 11.17
CA LEU A 155 2.37 -6.88 12.16
C LEU A 155 2.94 -5.46 12.32
N GLY A 156 2.93 -4.66 11.24
CA GLY A 156 3.34 -3.26 11.31
C GLY A 156 2.22 -2.32 11.75
N LEU A 157 0.99 -2.57 11.31
CA LEU A 157 -0.16 -1.68 11.56
C LEU A 157 -0.70 -1.79 12.99
N VAL A 158 -0.87 -3.03 13.46
CA VAL A 158 -1.42 -3.40 14.76
C VAL A 158 -0.56 -4.53 15.33
N PRO A 159 0.65 -4.21 15.85
CA PRO A 159 1.44 -5.18 16.60
C PRO A 159 0.71 -5.63 17.87
N ASP A 160 1.04 -6.83 18.35
CA ASP A 160 0.55 -7.41 19.61
C ASP A 160 0.91 -6.55 20.84
#